data_AF-A0A434QZ28-F1
#
_entry.id   AF-A0A434QZ28-F1
#
_cell.length_a   1.000
_cell.length_b   1.000
_cell.length_c   1.000
_cell.angle_alpha   90.00
_cell.angle_beta   90.00
_cell.angle_gamma   90.00
#
_symmetry.space_group_name_H-M   'P 1'
#
loop_
_entity.id
_entity.type
_entity.pdbx_description
1 polymer ?
#
loop_
_entity_poly.entity_id
_entity_poly.type
_entity_poly.pdbx_seq_one_letter_code
_entity_poly.pdbx_strand_id
1 'polypeptide(L)' 'KLDEATLERLAKICAGACRPIDDKRGTIEFRRKVAGVLAKRVATTAYERAGGK' A
#
# COMPACT_ATOMS: atom_id res chain seq x y z
N LYS A 1 -16.42 -7.74 -3.28
CA LYS A 1 -15.19 -8.53 -3.48
C LYS A 1 -14.07 -7.55 -3.80
N LEU A 2 -13.01 -7.54 -3.02
CA LEU A 2 -11.87 -6.66 -3.25
C LEU A 2 -11.07 -7.21 -4.44
N ASP A 3 -11.13 -6.53 -5.59
CA ASP A 3 -10.42 -6.94 -6.79
C ASP A 3 -8.96 -6.47 -6.78
N GLU A 4 -8.09 -7.25 -7.41
CA GLU A 4 -6.66 -7.00 -7.42
C GLU A 4 -6.29 -5.69 -8.12
N ALA A 5 -7.05 -5.29 -9.15
CA ALA A 5 -6.84 -4.04 -9.87
C ALA A 5 -7.14 -2.81 -8.98
N THR A 6 -8.18 -2.86 -8.16
CA THR A 6 -8.48 -1.82 -7.16
C THR A 6 -7.37 -1.72 -6.11
N LEU A 7 -6.84 -2.84 -5.62
CA LEU A 7 -5.70 -2.86 -4.71
C LEU A 7 -4.42 -2.30 -5.33
N GLU A 8 -4.16 -2.62 -6.60
CA GLU A 8 -3.05 -2.08 -7.39
C GLU A 8 -3.13 -0.55 -7.50
N ARG A 9 -4.33 -0.04 -7.80
CA ARG A 9 -4.59 1.39 -7.92
C ARG A 9 -4.39 2.11 -6.59
N LEU A 10 -4.93 1.55 -5.51
CA LEU A 10 -4.74 2.07 -4.15
C LEU A 10 -3.25 2.14 -3.79
N ALA A 11 -2.51 1.06 -4.02
CA ALA A 11 -1.08 1.00 -3.74
C ALA A 11 -0.29 2.07 -4.49
N LYS A 12 -0.59 2.29 -5.78
CA LYS A 12 0.06 3.32 -6.60
C LYS A 12 -0.21 4.73 -6.08
N ILE A 13 -1.46 5.03 -5.70
CA ILE A 13 -1.83 6.34 -5.15
C ILE A 13 -1.11 6.58 -3.82
N CYS A 14 -1.12 5.60 -2.91
CA CYS A 14 -0.44 5.71 -1.62
C CYS A 14 1.08 5.89 -1.80
N ALA A 15 1.71 5.08 -2.64
CA ALA A 15 3.15 5.19 -2.92
C ALA A 15 3.52 6.55 -3.55
N GLY A 16 2.68 7.08 -4.44
CA GLY A 16 2.89 8.38 -5.09
C GLY A 16 2.66 9.58 -4.16
N ALA A 17 1.76 9.45 -3.18
CA ALA A 17 1.51 10.49 -2.18
C ALA A 17 2.66 10.64 -1.17
N CYS A 18 3.46 9.58 -0.96
CA CYS A 18 4.53 9.59 0.02
C CYS A 18 5.79 10.37 -0.44
N ARG A 19 6.36 11.14 0.51
CA ARG A 19 7.64 11.86 0.39
C ARG A 19 8.67 11.34 1.42
N PRO A 20 9.16 10.09 1.29
CA PRO A 20 10.10 9.53 2.25
C PRO A 20 11.51 10.12 2.08
N ILE A 21 12.35 9.96 3.11
CA ILE A 21 13.79 10.24 3.06
C ILE A 21 14.58 9.02 2.61
N ASP A 22 15.81 9.24 2.16
CA ASP A 22 16.80 8.19 1.95
C ASP A 22 17.67 8.07 3.20
N ASP A 23 17.76 6.87 3.79
CA ASP A 23 18.61 6.61 4.94
C ASP A 23 19.06 5.14 4.97
N LYS A 24 19.81 4.77 6.02
CA LYS A 24 20.33 3.40 6.20
C LYS A 24 19.26 2.29 6.27
N ARG A 25 17.99 2.63 6.51
CA ARG A 25 16.87 1.68 6.54
C ARG A 25 16.20 1.54 5.16
N GLY A 26 16.63 2.30 4.16
CA GLY A 26 16.24 2.11 2.76
C GLY A 26 16.06 3.41 1.99
N THR A 27 16.18 3.28 0.67
CA THR A 27 16.05 4.38 -0.29
C THR A 27 14.62 4.89 -0.40
N ILE A 28 14.47 6.07 -1.01
CA ILE A 28 13.17 6.66 -1.34
C ILE A 28 12.32 5.68 -2.16
N GLU A 29 12.90 5.02 -3.15
CA GLU A 29 12.22 4.05 -4.00
C GLU A 29 11.72 2.85 -3.21
N PHE A 30 12.59 2.28 -2.38
CA PHE A 30 12.23 1.14 -1.52
C PHE A 30 11.07 1.51 -0.58
N ARG A 31 11.14 2.68 0.06
CA ARG A 31 10.09 3.14 0.99
C ARG A 31 8.76 3.41 0.29
N ARG A 32 8.76 3.97 -0.93
CA ARG A 32 7.55 4.12 -1.75
C ARG A 32 6.94 2.77 -2.11
N LYS A 33 7.76 1.79 -2.49
CA LYS A 33 7.29 0.41 -2.76
C LYS A 33 6.66 -0.20 -1.51
N VAL A 34 7.31 -0.10 -0.35
CA VAL A 34 6.81 -0.63 0.92
C VAL A 34 5.48 0.03 1.31
N ALA A 35 5.33 1.34 1.13
CA ALA A 35 4.07 2.04 1.40
C ALA A 35 2.91 1.45 0.59
N GLY A 36 3.12 1.17 -0.70
CA GLY A 36 2.13 0.50 -1.55
C GLY A 36 1.77 -0.91 -1.05
N VAL A 37 2.78 -1.70 -0.63
CA VAL A 37 2.55 -3.06 -0.08
C VAL A 37 1.73 -3.01 1.22
N LEU A 38 2.07 -2.09 2.13
CA LEU A 38 1.33 -1.92 3.38
C LEU A 38 -0.11 -1.48 3.13
N ALA A 39 -0.34 -0.59 2.16
CA ALA A 39 -1.67 -0.16 1.76
C ALA A 39 -2.53 -1.34 1.28
N LYS A 40 -1.99 -2.22 0.42
CA LYS A 40 -2.70 -3.44 -0.01
C LYS A 40 -3.07 -4.33 1.18
N ARG A 41 -2.11 -4.61 2.08
CA ARG A 41 -2.33 -5.47 3.25
C ARG A 41 -3.42 -4.93 4.17
N VAL A 42 -3.35 -3.65 4.52
CA VAL A 42 -4.33 -3.02 5.40
C VAL A 42 -5.71 -2.97 4.75
N ALA A 43 -5.80 -2.69 3.46
CA ALA A 43 -7.08 -2.68 2.74
C ALA A 43 -7.75 -4.06 2.74
N THR A 44 -6.99 -5.14 2.54
CA THR A 44 -7.51 -6.51 2.63
C THR A 44 -8.00 -6.83 4.05
N THR A 45 -7.18 -6.56 5.06
CA THR A 45 -7.56 -6.79 6.46
C THR A 45 -8.77 -5.95 6.88
N ALA A 46 -8.89 -4.71 6.39
CA ALA A 46 -10.04 -3.86 6.66
C ALA A 46 -11.32 -4.41 5.99
N TYR A 47 -11.21 -4.90 4.75
CA TYR A 47 -12.33 -5.52 4.03
C TYR A 47 -12.82 -6.79 4.73
N GLU A 48 -11.89 -7.66 5.17
CA GLU A 48 -12.21 -8.85 5.97
C GLU A 48 -12.94 -8.47 7.27
N ARG A 49 -12.43 -7.47 8.00
CA ARG A 49 -13.05 -6.96 9.24
C ARG A 49 -14.43 -6.34 9.01
N ALA A 50 -14.66 -5.73 7.86
CA ALA A 50 -15.95 -5.15 7.50
C ALA A 50 -17.02 -6.20 7.14
N GLY A 51 -16.71 -7.50 7.26
CA GLY A 51 -17.62 -8.58 6.89
C GLY A 51 -17.63 -8.88 5.40
N GLY A 52 -16.66 -8.33 4.65
CA GLY A 52 -16.43 -8.68 3.26
C GLY A 52 -15.94 -10.14 3.17
N LYS A 53 -16.78 -11.02 2.64
CA LYS A 53 -16.34 -12.34 2.17
C LYS A 53 -15.47 -12.22 0.91
#